data_AF-A0A7C0UPU4-F1
#
_entry.id   AF-A0A7C0UPU4-F1
#
_cell.length_a   1.000
_cell.length_b   1.000
_cell.length_c   1.000
_cell.angle_alpha   90.00
_cell.angle_beta   90.00
_cell.angle_gamma   90.00
#
_symmetry.space_group_name_H-M   'P 1'
#
loop_
_entity.id
_entity.type
_entity.pdbx_description
1 polymer ?
#
loop_
_entity_poly.entity_id
_entity_poly.type
_entity_poly.pdbx_seq_one_letter_code
_entity_poly.pdbx_strand_id
1 'polypeptide(L)'
;MEEYIGAIKEFFEHRPRFNVVLIKSNREINEEGLSKELDYEAINIQKLIAEERLKFEKIDGYTDLLEFLKCISNGIKKEGALINLDLLLSCLNREKRKYFFESVLQKSFPKPVVLITSIFMDEVPDVSHQEFNYAKVIEWNGSHEI
;
A
#
# COMPACT_ATOMS: atom_id res chain seq x y z
N MET A 1 16.16 -2.24 -8.73
CA MET A 1 15.77 -2.73 -7.38
C MET A 1 16.11 -1.69 -6.30
N GLU A 2 17.27 -1.04 -6.38
CA GLU A 2 17.72 -0.06 -5.36
C GLU A 2 16.97 1.29 -5.39
N GLU A 3 16.53 1.75 -6.56
CA GLU A 3 16.00 3.11 -6.74
C GLU A 3 14.66 3.36 -6.00
N TYR A 4 13.72 2.41 -6.03
CA TYR A 4 12.43 2.60 -5.34
C TYR A 4 12.53 2.35 -3.84
N ILE A 5 13.45 1.48 -3.38
CA ILE A 5 13.73 1.31 -1.94
C ILE A 5 14.30 2.61 -1.39
N GLY A 6 15.24 3.23 -2.11
CA GLY A 6 15.76 4.56 -1.79
C GLY A 6 14.63 5.59 -1.73
N ALA A 7 13.77 5.63 -2.74
CA ALA A 7 12.63 6.54 -2.79
C ALA A 7 11.63 6.36 -1.63
N ILE A 8 11.43 5.14 -1.13
CA ILE A 8 10.60 4.83 0.04
C ILE A 8 11.28 5.32 1.32
N LYS A 9 12.55 4.95 1.52
CA LYS A 9 13.34 5.34 2.71
C LYS A 9 13.42 6.85 2.83
N GLU A 10 13.83 7.52 1.75
CA GLU A 10 13.90 8.97 1.67
C GLU A 10 12.54 9.61 2.01
N PHE A 11 11.44 9.11 1.45
CA PHE A 11 10.12 9.65 1.74
C PHE A 11 9.77 9.61 3.24
N PHE A 12 10.05 8.50 3.92
CA PHE A 12 9.74 8.37 5.35
C PHE A 12 10.75 9.10 6.27
N GLU A 13 12.01 9.26 5.86
CA GLU A 13 13.00 10.09 6.57
C GLU A 13 12.56 11.55 6.71
N HIS A 14 11.86 12.07 5.70
CA HIS A 14 11.27 13.43 5.73
C HIS A 14 10.08 13.59 6.70
N ARG A 15 9.66 12.52 7.40
CA ARG A 15 8.54 12.50 8.34
C ARG A 15 7.26 13.14 7.76
N PRO A 16 6.73 12.56 6.67
CA PRO A 16 5.60 13.12 5.95
C PRO A 16 4.34 13.10 6.81
N ARG A 17 3.44 14.05 6.56
CA ARG A 17 2.16 14.16 7.31
C ARG A 17 1.30 12.91 7.15
N PHE A 18 1.21 12.36 5.93
CA PHE A 18 0.64 11.04 5.72
C PHE A 18 1.79 10.06 5.49
N ASN A 19 1.76 8.93 6.18
CA ASN A 19 2.85 7.96 6.16
C ASN A 19 2.48 6.78 5.26
N VAL A 20 2.11 7.11 4.01
CA VAL A 20 1.67 6.15 3.01
C VAL A 20 2.51 6.27 1.76
N VAL A 21 3.02 5.14 1.31
CA VAL A 21 3.52 4.95 -0.05
C VAL A 21 2.58 3.98 -0.77
N LEU A 22 2.16 4.30 -1.99
CA LEU A 22 1.43 3.40 -2.87
C LEU A 22 2.30 3.05 -4.08
N ILE A 23 2.66 1.78 -4.20
CA ILE A 23 3.39 1.26 -5.35
C ILE A 23 2.37 0.68 -6.32
N LYS A 24 2.30 1.26 -7.52
CA LYS A 24 1.59 0.67 -8.65
C LYS A 24 2.62 -0.01 -9.54
N SER A 25 2.43 -1.29 -9.83
CA SER A 25 3.45 -2.11 -10.48
C SER A 25 2.86 -2.93 -11.62
N ASN A 26 3.51 -2.92 -12.78
CA ASN A 26 3.13 -3.80 -13.90
C ASN A 26 3.80 -5.18 -13.82
N ARG A 27 4.59 -5.45 -12.78
CA ARG A 27 5.28 -6.72 -12.49
C ARG A 27 5.07 -7.14 -11.05
N GLU A 28 5.33 -8.42 -10.77
CA GLU A 28 5.37 -8.92 -9.39
C GLU A 28 6.48 -8.23 -8.59
N ILE A 29 6.16 -7.82 -7.37
CA ILE A 29 7.12 -7.23 -6.43
C ILE A 29 7.58 -8.32 -5.48
N ASN A 30 8.89 -8.44 -5.27
CA ASN A 30 9.44 -9.30 -4.24
C ASN A 30 9.17 -8.68 -2.84
N GLU A 31 7.99 -8.97 -2.29
CA GLU A 31 7.54 -8.45 -1.00
C GLU A 31 8.44 -8.87 0.16
N GLU A 32 8.95 -10.11 0.15
CA GLU A 32 9.86 -10.59 1.20
C GLU A 32 11.19 -9.83 1.21
N GLY A 33 11.77 -9.59 0.02
CA GLY A 33 12.99 -8.80 -0.12
C GLY A 33 12.77 -7.36 0.36
N LEU A 34 11.69 -6.74 -0.10
CA LEU A 34 11.34 -5.37 0.28
C LEU A 34 11.07 -5.23 1.79
N SER A 35 10.37 -6.19 2.39
CA SER A 35 10.10 -6.26 3.83
C SER A 35 11.39 -6.34 4.65
N LYS A 36 12.40 -7.09 4.20
CA LYS A 36 13.71 -7.16 4.87
C LYS A 36 14.47 -5.83 4.77
N GLU A 37 14.53 -5.25 3.58
CA GLU A 37 15.29 -4.02 3.32
C GLU A 37 14.76 -2.77 4.04
N LEU A 38 13.44 -2.71 4.25
CA LEU A 38 12.78 -1.62 4.97
C LEU A 38 12.62 -1.90 6.48
N ASP A 39 12.93 -3.11 6.93
CA ASP A 39 12.49 -3.66 8.23
C ASP A 39 10.98 -3.51 8.47
N TYR A 40 10.16 -3.84 7.47
CA TYR A 40 8.70 -3.77 7.53
C TYR A 40 8.10 -5.17 7.69
N GLU A 41 6.87 -5.25 8.20
CA GLU A 41 6.11 -6.49 8.32
C GLU A 41 5.30 -6.72 7.03
N ALA A 42 5.64 -7.78 6.27
CA ALA A 42 4.84 -8.20 5.12
C ALA A 42 3.54 -8.86 5.59
N ILE A 43 2.42 -8.24 5.27
CA ILE A 43 1.10 -8.68 5.72
C ILE A 43 0.51 -9.64 4.69
N ASN A 44 0.46 -10.92 5.06
CA ASN A 44 -0.17 -11.93 4.24
C ASN A 44 -1.70 -11.91 4.44
N ILE A 45 -2.41 -11.27 3.50
CA ILE A 45 -3.87 -11.15 3.54
C ILE A 45 -4.56 -12.53 3.50
N GLN A 46 -4.08 -13.47 2.68
CA GLN A 46 -4.62 -14.83 2.59
C GLN A 46 -4.58 -15.55 3.95
N LYS A 47 -3.47 -15.39 4.67
CA LYS A 47 -3.33 -15.94 6.02
C LYS A 47 -4.33 -15.29 7.00
N LEU A 48 -4.52 -13.97 6.94
CA LEU A 48 -5.50 -13.28 7.79
C LEU A 48 -6.95 -13.76 7.55
N ILE A 49 -7.28 -14.12 6.30
CA ILE A 49 -8.59 -14.69 5.94
C ILE A 49 -8.72 -16.10 6.50
N ALA A 50 -7.70 -16.94 6.30
CA ALA A 50 -7.70 -18.32 6.78
C ALA A 50 -7.80 -18.42 8.31
N GLU A 51 -7.27 -17.42 9.03
CA GLU A 51 -7.37 -17.31 10.48
C GLU A 51 -8.69 -16.64 10.97
N GLU A 52 -9.64 -16.36 10.07
CA GLU A 52 -10.88 -15.59 10.31
C GLU A 52 -10.66 -14.19 10.92
N ARG A 53 -9.43 -13.67 10.85
CA ARG A 53 -9.06 -12.33 11.33
C ARG A 53 -9.46 -11.24 10.34
N LEU A 54 -9.72 -11.63 9.09
CA LEU A 54 -10.36 -10.80 8.08
C LEU A 54 -11.66 -11.48 7.62
N LYS A 55 -12.78 -10.76 7.73
CA LYS A 55 -14.07 -11.19 7.20
C LYS A 55 -14.41 -10.29 6.02
N PHE A 56 -14.22 -10.77 4.79
CA PHE A 56 -14.50 -10.01 3.56
C PHE A 56 -15.92 -9.47 3.49
N GLU A 57 -16.88 -10.20 4.05
CA GLU A 57 -18.28 -9.79 4.14
C GLU A 57 -18.49 -8.47 4.89
N LYS A 58 -17.50 -8.03 5.69
CA LYS A 58 -17.51 -6.75 6.40
C LYS A 58 -16.87 -5.61 5.61
N ILE A 59 -16.29 -5.88 4.44
CA ILE A 59 -15.75 -4.86 3.55
C ILE A 59 -16.79 -4.61 2.46
N ASP A 60 -17.75 -3.73 2.74
CA ASP A 60 -18.73 -3.28 1.74
C ASP A 60 -18.25 -2.00 1.05
N GLY A 61 -17.57 -1.12 1.78
CA GLY A 61 -17.08 0.17 1.31
C GLY A 61 -15.57 0.35 1.33
N TYR A 62 -15.10 1.40 0.65
CA TYR A 62 -13.71 1.84 0.75
C TYR A 62 -13.34 2.31 2.17
N THR A 63 -14.33 2.82 2.93
CA THR A 63 -14.17 3.22 4.33
C THR A 63 -13.81 2.02 5.20
N ASP A 64 -14.49 0.89 5.02
CA ASP A 64 -14.24 -0.34 5.78
C ASP A 64 -12.83 -0.87 5.48
N LEU A 65 -12.42 -0.80 4.21
CA LEU A 65 -11.07 -1.17 3.80
C LEU A 65 -10.01 -0.26 4.45
N LEU A 66 -10.23 1.05 4.51
CA LEU A 66 -9.32 1.99 5.18
C LEU A 66 -9.22 1.72 6.68
N GLU A 67 -10.33 1.44 7.35
CA GLU A 67 -10.35 1.09 8.77
C GLU A 67 -9.62 -0.24 9.02
N PHE A 68 -9.81 -1.22 8.16
CA PHE A 68 -9.09 -2.49 8.23
C PHE A 68 -7.57 -2.30 8.12
N LEU A 69 -7.09 -1.50 7.16
CA LEU A 69 -5.67 -1.20 7.00
C LEU A 69 -5.10 -0.46 8.23
N LYS A 70 -5.89 0.42 8.86
CA LYS A 70 -5.49 1.08 10.13
C LYS A 70 -5.38 0.08 11.27
N CYS A 71 -6.32 -0.84 11.39
CA CYS A 71 -6.27 -1.91 12.38
C CYS A 71 -5.03 -2.80 12.20
N ILE A 72 -4.67 -3.14 10.96
CA ILE A 72 -3.43 -3.86 10.66
C ILE A 72 -2.22 -3.03 11.11
N SER A 73 -2.09 -1.79 10.64
CA SER A 73 -0.95 -0.92 10.96
C SER A 73 -0.79 -0.67 12.47
N ASN A 74 -1.88 -0.66 13.23
CA ASN A 74 -1.81 -0.56 14.69
C ASN A 74 -1.26 -1.82 15.37
N GLY A 75 -1.42 -3.00 14.74
CA GLY A 75 -1.07 -4.30 15.31
C GLY A 75 0.34 -4.80 14.95
N ILE A 76 1.02 -4.17 14.00
CA ILE A 76 2.36 -4.62 13.56
C ILE A 76 3.45 -4.31 14.60
N LYS A 77 4.46 -5.17 14.65
CA LYS A 77 5.57 -5.01 15.61
C LYS A 77 6.76 -4.25 15.04
N LYS A 78 6.99 -4.35 13.72
CA LYS A 78 8.07 -3.70 12.98
C LYS A 78 7.85 -2.21 12.73
N GLU A 79 8.81 -1.54 12.09
CA GLU A 79 8.78 -0.10 11.80
C GLU A 79 7.61 0.30 10.90
N GLY A 80 7.21 -0.56 9.96
CA GLY A 80 6.08 -0.31 9.07
C GLY A 80 5.44 -1.58 8.52
N ALA A 81 4.38 -1.42 7.75
CA ALA A 81 3.63 -2.51 7.11
C ALA A 81 3.86 -2.49 5.60
N LEU A 82 3.98 -3.67 5.01
CA LEU A 82 3.95 -3.89 3.57
C LEU A 82 2.71 -4.71 3.23
N ILE A 83 1.82 -4.17 2.39
CA ILE A 83 0.50 -4.77 2.15
C ILE A 83 0.20 -4.80 0.65
N ASN A 84 0.02 -6.00 0.10
CA ASN A 84 -0.56 -6.18 -1.22
C ASN A 84 -2.09 -6.05 -1.18
N LEU A 85 -2.61 -5.10 -1.93
CA LEU A 85 -4.01 -4.72 -1.92
C LEU A 85 -4.87 -5.50 -2.92
N ASP A 86 -4.27 -6.22 -3.87
CA ASP A 86 -5.01 -6.76 -5.03
C ASP A 86 -6.17 -7.65 -4.60
N LEU A 87 -5.95 -8.52 -3.61
CA LEU A 87 -7.03 -9.36 -3.08
C LEU A 87 -8.10 -8.54 -2.35
N LEU A 88 -7.72 -7.53 -1.56
CA LEU A 88 -8.66 -6.68 -0.83
C LEU A 88 -9.53 -5.83 -1.76
N LEU A 89 -8.91 -5.28 -2.80
CA LEU A 89 -9.57 -4.43 -3.78
C LEU A 89 -10.50 -5.22 -4.71
N SER A 90 -10.27 -6.52 -4.90
CA SER A 90 -11.10 -7.37 -5.75
C SER A 90 -12.57 -7.46 -5.29
N CYS A 91 -12.84 -7.20 -4.00
CA CYS A 91 -14.18 -7.16 -3.44
C CYS A 91 -14.93 -5.85 -3.72
N LEU A 92 -14.22 -4.80 -4.13
CA LEU A 92 -14.80 -3.49 -4.41
C LEU A 92 -15.06 -3.33 -5.90
N ASN A 93 -16.10 -2.58 -6.28
CA ASN A 93 -16.29 -2.17 -7.67
C ASN A 93 -15.30 -1.03 -8.03
N ARG A 94 -15.16 -0.74 -9.33
CA ARG A 94 -14.23 0.27 -9.85
C ARG A 94 -14.38 1.66 -9.23
N GLU A 95 -15.62 2.10 -9.02
CA GLU A 95 -15.89 3.41 -8.41
C GLU A 95 -15.39 3.46 -6.96
N LYS A 96 -15.71 2.43 -6.16
CA LYS A 96 -15.24 2.29 -4.78
C LYS A 96 -13.70 2.20 -4.71
N ARG A 97 -13.04 1.50 -5.64
CA ARG A 97 -11.57 1.42 -5.70
C ARG A 97 -10.91 2.75 -6.02
N LYS A 98 -11.46 3.55 -6.95
CA LYS A 98 -10.96 4.91 -7.22
C LYS A 98 -11.03 5.80 -5.98
N TYR A 99 -12.19 5.82 -5.30
CA TYR A 99 -12.34 6.57 -4.06
C TYR A 99 -11.39 6.07 -2.96
N PHE A 100 -11.14 4.76 -2.88
CA PHE A 100 -10.14 4.20 -1.97
C PHE A 100 -8.75 4.78 -2.24
N PHE A 101 -8.28 4.76 -3.48
CA PHE A 101 -6.93 5.24 -3.83
C PHE A 101 -6.77 6.74 -3.58
N GLU A 102 -7.76 7.56 -3.93
CA GLU A 102 -7.76 8.99 -3.63
C GLU A 102 -7.74 9.25 -2.12
N SER A 103 -8.49 8.46 -1.36
CA SER A 103 -8.62 8.61 0.09
C SER A 103 -7.38 8.14 0.84
N VAL A 104 -6.80 7.00 0.48
CA VAL A 104 -5.71 6.37 1.25
C VAL A 104 -4.44 7.22 1.24
N LEU A 105 -4.18 7.92 0.13
CA LEU A 105 -3.08 8.87 -0.02
C LEU A 105 -3.25 10.14 0.85
N GLN A 106 -4.41 10.32 1.48
CA GLN A 106 -4.72 11.47 2.33
C GLN A 106 -4.97 11.05 3.79
N LYS A 107 -4.43 9.90 4.23
CA LYS A 107 -4.61 9.37 5.58
C LYS A 107 -3.29 9.04 6.26
N SER A 108 -3.18 9.43 7.52
CA SER A 108 -2.13 8.94 8.42
C SER A 108 -2.56 7.61 9.06
N PHE A 109 -1.58 6.73 9.20
CA PHE A 109 -1.65 5.45 9.88
C PHE A 109 -0.81 5.49 11.15
N PRO A 110 -1.08 4.63 12.15
CA PRO A 110 -0.27 4.54 13.37
C PRO A 110 1.22 4.30 13.08
N LYS A 111 1.51 3.50 12.04
CA LYS A 111 2.85 3.23 11.53
C LYS A 111 2.90 3.39 10.01
N PRO A 112 4.06 3.73 9.43
CA PRO A 112 4.26 3.78 8.00
C PRO A 112 3.70 2.56 7.27
N VAL A 113 3.04 2.80 6.14
CA VAL A 113 2.47 1.74 5.31
C VAL A 113 2.94 1.91 3.88
N VAL A 114 3.43 0.82 3.30
CA VAL A 114 3.67 0.67 1.88
C VAL A 114 2.57 -0.25 1.34
N LEU A 115 1.74 0.29 0.47
CA LEU A 115 0.66 -0.39 -0.21
C LEU A 115 1.10 -0.76 -1.60
N ILE A 116 0.75 -1.95 -2.07
CA ILE A 116 1.11 -2.44 -3.41
C ILE A 116 -0.17 -2.82 -4.15
N THR A 117 -0.28 -2.41 -5.41
CA THR A 117 -1.26 -2.99 -6.34
C THR A 117 -0.61 -3.26 -7.69
N SER A 118 -0.94 -4.41 -8.27
CA SER A 118 -0.52 -4.77 -9.63
C SER A 118 -1.69 -4.90 -10.60
N ILE A 119 -2.86 -5.30 -10.09
CA ILE A 119 -4.05 -5.53 -10.91
C ILE A 119 -4.78 -4.21 -11.21
N PHE A 120 -4.84 -3.31 -10.23
CA PHE A 120 -5.64 -2.08 -10.32
C PHE A 120 -4.77 -0.84 -10.52
N MET A 121 -3.58 -0.99 -11.10
CA MET A 121 -2.62 0.09 -11.33
C MET A 121 -3.20 1.26 -12.14
N ASP A 122 -4.06 0.97 -13.13
CA ASP A 122 -4.72 1.98 -13.98
C ASP A 122 -5.81 2.79 -13.25
N GLU A 123 -6.17 2.38 -12.04
CA GLU A 123 -7.15 3.06 -11.19
C GLU A 123 -6.49 3.93 -10.12
N VAL A 124 -5.17 3.83 -9.96
CA VAL A 124 -4.38 4.69 -9.08
C VAL A 124 -4.28 6.08 -9.72
N PRO A 125 -4.57 7.17 -8.98
CA PRO A 125 -4.48 8.52 -9.52
C PRO A 125 -3.05 8.81 -9.98
N ASP A 126 -2.93 9.43 -11.16
CA ASP A 126 -1.65 9.88 -11.68
C ASP A 126 -1.23 11.14 -10.92
N VAL A 127 -0.30 10.97 -9.98
CA VAL A 127 0.18 12.04 -9.10
C VAL A 127 1.57 12.53 -9.50
N SER A 128 2.06 12.17 -10.69
CA SER A 128 3.32 12.68 -11.26
C SER A 128 3.40 14.21 -11.29
N HIS A 129 2.26 14.90 -11.21
CA HIS A 129 2.14 16.36 -11.14
C HIS A 129 1.41 16.89 -9.90
N GLN A 130 1.00 16.02 -8.96
CA GLN A 130 0.33 16.45 -7.74
C GLN A 130 1.29 16.33 -6.57
N GLU A 131 1.87 17.47 -6.16
CA GLU A 131 2.52 17.64 -4.85
C GLU A 131 1.49 17.48 -3.72
N PHE A 132 0.99 16.26 -3.50
CA PHE A 132 0.61 15.91 -2.15
C PHE A 132 1.94 15.75 -1.40
N ASN A 133 2.40 16.81 -0.74
CA ASN A 133 3.56 16.84 0.18
C ASN A 133 3.43 15.87 1.38
N TYR A 134 2.55 14.89 1.26
CA TYR A 134 2.00 14.14 2.35
C TYR A 134 1.86 12.64 2.03
N ALA A 135 1.81 12.16 0.79
CA ALA A 135 1.88 10.72 0.46
C ALA A 135 2.61 10.52 -0.88
N LYS A 136 3.17 9.33 -1.13
CA LYS A 136 3.97 9.08 -2.34
C LYS A 136 3.38 7.95 -3.17
N VAL A 137 3.17 8.17 -4.46
CA VAL A 137 2.93 7.08 -5.40
C VAL A 137 4.23 6.79 -6.14
N ILE A 138 4.58 5.52 -6.26
CA ILE A 138 5.74 5.06 -7.02
C ILE A 138 5.24 4.16 -8.12
N GLU A 139 5.61 4.48 -9.36
CA GLU A 139 5.41 3.59 -10.50
C GLU A 139 6.61 2.65 -10.62
N TRP A 140 6.35 1.34 -10.61
CA TRP A 140 7.39 0.33 -10.79
C TRP A 140 7.13 -0.47 -12.06
N ASN A 141 7.98 -0.25 -13.05
CA ASN A 141 7.88 -0.90 -14.35
C ASN A 141 8.87 -2.08 -14.51
N GLY A 142 9.47 -2.53 -13.39
CA GLY A 142 10.71 -3.31 -13.43
C GLY A 142 11.87 -2.46 -13.92
N SER A 143 13.10 -2.85 -13.55
CA SER A 143 14.27 -2.34 -14.26
C SER A 143 14.10 -2.69 -15.74
N HIS A 144 14.15 -1.68 -16.61
CA HIS A 144 14.66 -1.88 -17.97
C HIS A 144 16.07 -2.45 -17.79
N GLU A 145 16.21 -3.76 -17.88
CA GLU A 145 17.43 -4.29 -18.46
C GLU A 145 17.30 -4.09 -19.97
N ILE A 146 18.35 -3.47 -20.50
CA ILE A 146 18.60 -2.95 -21.85
C ILE A 146 18.23 -3.95 -22.94
#